data_AF-A0A9D8Z5X1-F1
#
_entry.id   AF-A0A9D8Z5X1-F1
#
_cell.length_a   1.000
_cell.length_b   1.000
_cell.length_c   1.000
_cell.angle_alpha   90.00
_cell.angle_beta   90.00
_cell.angle_gamma   90.00
#
_symmetry.space_group_name_H-M   'P 1'
#
loop_
_entity.id
_entity.type
_entity.pdbx_description
1 polymer ?
#
loop_
_entity_poly.entity_id
_entity_poly.type
_entity_poly.pdbx_seq_one_letter_code
_entity_poly.pdbx_strand_id
1 'polypeptide(L)'
;EESPRPGTLALTEAVIAPGSRMVGRTVEMLGFRRLTRAVTLGIQRRSRMIRTKLGEIRLESGDTLLLCGPVDAFRELRSSRDLILL
;
A
#
# COMPACT_ATOMS: atom_id res chain seq x y z
N GLU A 1 0.92 -11.75 -27.29
CA GLU A 1 0.26 -11.32 -26.04
C GLU A 1 0.63 -12.28 -24.92
N GLU A 2 1.63 -11.94 -24.10
CA GLU A 2 1.89 -12.69 -22.87
C GLU A 2 0.95 -12.18 -21.79
N SER A 3 -0.11 -12.94 -21.52
CA SER A 3 -0.91 -12.78 -20.30
C SER A 3 -0.02 -13.14 -19.09
N PRO A 4 0.11 -12.29 -18.06
CA PRO A 4 1.07 -12.53 -16.98
C PRO A 4 0.68 -13.82 -16.24
N ARG A 5 1.66 -14.70 -16.03
CA ARG A 5 1.44 -15.97 -15.31
C ARG A 5 0.82 -15.67 -13.93
N PRO A 6 -0.29 -16.32 -13.52
CA PRO A 6 -0.71 -16.25 -12.12
C PRO A 6 0.35 -17.00 -11.30
N GLY A 7 1.10 -16.31 -10.43
CA GLY A 7 2.02 -17.06 -9.56
C GLY A 7 2.87 -16.28 -8.59
N THR A 8 3.50 -15.17 -8.98
CA THR A 8 4.49 -14.53 -8.11
C THR A 8 3.89 -13.31 -7.41
N LEU A 9 3.37 -13.57 -6.21
CA LEU A 9 3.14 -12.51 -5.23
C LEU A 9 4.49 -12.12 -4.62
N ALA A 10 4.70 -10.84 -4.41
CA ALA A 10 5.83 -10.33 -3.66
C ALA A 10 5.34 -9.49 -2.48
N LEU A 11 6.20 -9.36 -1.47
CA LEU A 11 6.03 -8.41 -0.39
C LEU A 11 6.94 -7.21 -0.64
N THR A 12 6.43 -6.02 -0.36
CA THR A 12 7.20 -4.77 -0.42
C THR A 12 6.72 -3.82 0.65
N GLU A 13 7.59 -2.89 1.04
CA GLU A 13 7.24 -1.79 1.93
C GLU A 13 6.97 -0.54 1.09
N ALA A 14 5.93 0.20 1.45
CA ALA A 14 5.60 1.46 0.80
C ALA A 14 5.31 2.53 1.85
N VAL A 15 5.89 3.70 1.68
CA VAL A 15 5.67 4.86 2.55
C VAL A 15 4.64 5.78 1.92
N ILE A 16 3.67 6.26 2.71
CA ILE A 16 2.73 7.29 2.26
C ILE A 16 3.48 8.60 2.04
N ALA A 17 3.51 9.06 0.79
CA ALA A 17 4.24 10.26 0.41
C ALA A 17 3.68 11.52 1.10
N PRO A 18 4.51 12.52 1.41
CA PRO A 18 4.02 13.83 1.83
C PRO A 18 3.09 14.43 0.77
N GLY A 19 1.89 14.86 1.18
CA GLY A 19 0.86 15.37 0.25
C GLY A 19 0.10 14.31 -0.54
N SER A 20 0.27 13.02 -0.20
CA SER A 20 -0.52 11.93 -0.77
C SER A 20 -2.02 12.16 -0.55
N ARG A 21 -2.82 11.87 -1.58
CA ARG A 21 -4.29 11.95 -1.51
C ARG A 21 -4.90 10.87 -0.61
N MET A 22 -4.08 9.92 -0.18
CA MET A 22 -4.45 8.86 0.77
C MET A 22 -4.49 9.36 2.22
N VAL A 23 -3.83 10.47 2.53
CA VAL A 23 -3.77 11.02 3.89
C VAL A 23 -5.17 11.38 4.39
N GLY A 24 -5.48 10.99 5.63
CA GLY A 24 -6.76 11.23 6.30
C GLY A 24 -7.88 10.26 5.91
N ARG A 25 -7.67 9.41 4.89
CA ARG A 25 -8.61 8.36 4.50
C ARG A 25 -8.24 7.04 5.14
N THR A 26 -9.24 6.19 5.39
CA THR A 26 -8.97 4.83 5.87
C THR A 26 -8.63 3.89 4.72
N VAL A 27 -7.92 2.80 5.02
CA VAL A 27 -7.59 1.76 4.03
C VAL A 27 -8.85 1.21 3.34
N GLU A 28 -9.93 1.05 4.12
CA GLU A 28 -11.23 0.59 3.62
C GLU A 28 -11.90 1.64 2.73
N MET A 29 -11.96 2.91 3.16
CA MET A 29 -12.55 4.01 2.38
C MET A 29 -11.84 4.24 1.05
N LEU A 30 -10.53 4.03 1.01
CA LEU A 30 -9.74 4.11 -0.23
C LEU A 30 -10.04 2.96 -1.20
N GLY A 31 -10.59 1.86 -0.71
CA GLY A 31 -10.65 0.61 -1.46
C GLY A 31 -9.24 0.20 -1.90
N PHE A 32 -8.26 0.25 -0.99
CA PHE A 32 -6.82 0.16 -1.29
C PHE A 32 -6.49 -0.96 -2.27
N ARG A 33 -7.03 -2.16 -2.07
CA ARG A 33 -6.83 -3.31 -2.96
C ARG A 33 -7.28 -3.08 -4.41
N ARG A 34 -8.36 -2.33 -4.64
CA ARG A 34 -8.79 -1.96 -6.00
C ARG A 34 -7.87 -0.92 -6.63
N LEU A 35 -7.36 0.01 -5.82
CA LEU A 35 -6.49 1.08 -6.29
C LEU A 35 -5.06 0.61 -6.59
N THR A 36 -4.52 -0.26 -5.75
CA THR A 36 -3.10 -0.66 -5.77
C THR A 36 -2.89 -2.09 -6.27
N ARG A 37 -3.98 -2.86 -6.42
CA ARG A 37 -3.95 -4.32 -6.70
C ARG A 37 -3.17 -5.12 -5.66
N ALA A 38 -2.85 -4.53 -4.52
CA ALA A 38 -2.11 -5.12 -3.41
C ALA A 38 -2.94 -5.07 -2.12
N VAL A 39 -2.66 -6.00 -1.22
CA VAL A 39 -3.26 -6.07 0.11
C VAL A 39 -2.30 -5.48 1.13
N THR A 40 -2.80 -4.60 2.00
CA THR A 40 -2.05 -4.12 3.16
C THR A 40 -2.07 -5.19 4.25
N LEU A 41 -0.89 -5.67 4.65
CA LEU A 41 -0.70 -6.66 5.71
C LEU A 41 -0.44 -6.01 7.07
N GLY A 42 0.10 -4.79 7.07
CA GLY A 42 0.46 -4.08 8.28
C GLY A 42 0.72 -2.60 8.01
N ILE A 43 0.56 -1.81 9.07
CA ILE A 43 0.89 -0.38 9.08
C ILE A 43 1.81 -0.11 10.25
N GLN A 44 2.93 0.54 9.96
CA GLN A 44 3.86 1.04 10.94
C GLN A 44 3.88 2.57 10.88
N ARG A 45 3.77 3.20 12.06
CA ARG A 45 3.83 4.65 12.22
C ARG A 45 4.83 5.00 13.30
N ARG A 46 5.80 5.87 12.99
CA ARG A 46 6.83 6.32 13.95
C ARG A 46 7.48 5.13 14.68
N SER A 47 7.87 4.10 13.93
CA SER A 47 8.47 2.86 14.44
C SER A 47 7.60 2.04 15.41
N ARG A 48 6.27 2.23 15.39
CA ARG A 48 5.30 1.41 16.12
C ARG A 48 4.32 0.75 15.16
N MET A 49 4.14 -0.56 15.32
CA MET A 49 3.12 -1.30 14.57
C MET A 49 1.73 -0.94 15.11
N ILE A 50 0.83 -0.52 14.22
CA ILE A 50 -0.55 -0.22 14.59
C ILE A 50 -1.32 -1.54 14.71
N ARG A 51 -1.94 -1.78 15.87
CA ARG A 51 -2.68 -3.01 16.18
C ARG A 51 -4.20 -2.92 16.00
N THR A 52 -4.69 -1.81 15.47
CA THR A 52 -6.10 -1.61 15.14
C THR A 52 -6.45 -2.35 13.85
N LYS A 53 -7.75 -2.61 13.61
CA LYS A 53 -8.23 -3.15 12.34
C LYS A 53 -7.73 -2.30 11.18
N LEU A 54 -6.99 -2.90 10.26
CA LEU A 54 -6.34 -2.20 9.15
C LEU A 54 -7.30 -1.34 8.33
N GLY A 55 -8.54 -1.80 8.11
CA GLY A 55 -9.58 -1.09 7.37
C GLY A 55 -10.00 0.25 7.99
N GLU A 56 -9.93 0.36 9.33
CA GLU A 56 -10.37 1.53 10.10
C GLU A 56 -9.22 2.54 10.34
N ILE A 57 -7.97 2.17 10.04
CA ILE A 57 -6.81 3.03 10.24
C ILE A 57 -6.84 4.15 9.21
N ARG A 58 -6.88 5.39 9.68
CA ARG A 58 -6.64 6.59 8.87
C ARG A 58 -5.15 6.71 8.57
N LEU A 59 -4.83 6.75 7.29
CA LEU A 59 -3.45 6.87 6.81
C LEU A 59 -2.92 8.28 7.08
N GLU A 60 -1.65 8.35 7.49
CA GLU A 60 -0.90 9.58 7.69
C GLU A 60 0.34 9.59 6.80
N SER A 61 0.82 10.79 6.47
CA SER A 61 2.08 10.94 5.76
C SER A 61 3.23 10.33 6.57
N GLY A 62 4.08 9.55 5.91
CA GLY A 62 5.17 8.83 6.57
C GLY A 62 4.77 7.50 7.20
N ASP A 63 3.50 7.07 7.09
CA ASP A 63 3.13 5.70 7.42
C ASP A 63 3.82 4.73 6.46
N THR A 64 4.40 3.67 7.01
CA THR A 64 4.95 2.55 6.24
C THR A 64 3.91 1.43 6.20
N LEU A 65 3.55 1.03 4.98
CA LEU A 65 2.63 -0.05 4.69
C LEU A 65 3.42 -1.28 4.23
N LEU A 66 3.16 -2.42 4.84
CA LEU A 66 3.60 -3.71 4.28
C LEU A 66 2.55 -4.19 3.29
N LEU A 67 2.94 -4.33 2.03
CA LEU A 67 2.04 -4.67 0.92
C LEU A 67 2.37 -6.06 0.37
N CYS A 68 1.35 -6.83 0.02
CA CYS A 68 1.47 -8.09 -0.69
C CYS A 68 0.60 -8.09 -1.95
N GLY A 69 1.18 -8.41 -3.09
CA GLY A 69 0.50 -8.30 -4.37
C GLY A 69 1.36 -8.80 -5.54
N PRO A 70 0.80 -8.78 -6.76
CA PRO A 70 1.53 -9.15 -7.97
C PRO A 70 2.72 -8.21 -8.21
N VAL A 71 3.86 -8.75 -8.66
CA VAL A 71 5.05 -7.96 -8.96
C VAL A 71 4.77 -6.81 -9.94
N ASP A 72 3.91 -7.04 -10.95
CA ASP A 72 3.55 -6.01 -11.94
C ASP A 72 2.76 -4.84 -11.33
N ALA A 73 1.95 -5.11 -10.29
CA ALA A 73 1.25 -4.05 -9.57
C ALA A 73 2.24 -3.10 -8.87
N PHE A 74 3.33 -3.63 -8.33
CA PHE A 74 4.36 -2.80 -7.69
C PHE A 74 5.13 -1.95 -8.70
N ARG A 75 5.32 -2.42 -9.93
CA ARG A 75 5.89 -1.62 -11.02
C ARG A 75 5.00 -0.44 -11.37
N GLU A 76 3.68 -0.66 -11.47
CA GLU A 76 2.69 0.41 -11.69
C GLU A 76 2.69 1.41 -10.51
N LEU A 77 2.67 0.91 -9.27
CA LEU A 77 2.69 1.71 -8.04
C LEU A 77 3.92 2.59 -7.91
N ARG A 78 5.09 2.15 -8.41
CA ARG A 78 6.33 2.93 -8.37
C ARG A 78 6.25 4.25 -9.14
N SER A 79 5.32 4.36 -10.08
CA SER A 79 5.05 5.60 -10.83
C SER A 79 4.03 6.51 -10.14
N SER A 80 3.39 6.04 -9.06
CA SER A 80 2.42 6.82 -8.30
C SER A 80 3.13 7.89 -7.46
N ARG A 81 2.48 9.06 -7.30
CA ARG A 81 2.93 10.13 -6.41
C ARG A 81 2.42 9.98 -4.97
N ASP A 82 1.50 9.05 -4.75
CA ASP A 82 0.84 8.88 -3.45
C ASP A 82 1.62 7.94 -2.49
N LEU A 83 2.52 7.12 -3.04
CA LEU A 83 3.30 6.10 -2.33
C LEU A 83 4.75 6.09 -2.81
N ILE A 84 5.69 5.85 -1.89
CA ILE A 84 7.11 5.67 -2.17
C ILE A 84 7.45 4.22 -1.82
N LEU A 85 7.76 3.40 -2.82
CA LEU A 85 8.18 2.01 -2.59
C LEU A 85 9.64 1.96 -2.14
N LEU A 86 9.93 1.14 -1.13
CA LEU A 86 11.26 0.89 -0.59
C LEU A 86 11.92 -0.34 -1.25
#